data_AF-A0A7W1ZJ45-F1
#
_entry.id   AF-A0A7W1ZJ45-F1
#
_cell.length_a   1.000
_cell.length_b   1.000
_cell.length_c   1.000
_cell.angle_alpha   90.00
_cell.angle_beta   90.00
_cell.angle_gamma   90.00
#
_symmetry.space_group_name_H-M   'P 1'
#
loop_
_entity.id
_entity.type
_entity.pdbx_description
1 polymer ?
#
loop_
_entity_poly.entity_id
_entity_poly.type
_entity_poly.pdbx_seq_one_letter_code
_entity_poly.pdbx_strand_id
1 'polypeptide(L)'
;MTKTVKFITAIFLCAFWVASSYAAQTSLDGEWQGALVREGSEAKVSLNFKTTADGVEGTMTMPDVGMFRQPLSNISLSFPKAHFEQENIAAVFDGEIRDGKITGNLQVIGLTGTFYLERAKEEPLPYKQEEVRFRNGNITLGGTLTVPSTRGSHPAIVFTHGGGPDTRDLSRFYADLFARRGIATLIYDKRGVGASSPDLVDWGRSSFEDLAGDALAGVEFLKTRKEINPKRIGLYGPSNGGWVVEYAAARSKDVAFLIVLSGGGIPSWESEVYRVEAETRAEGFSEDEIKAAVAFMQKKFEVARTGQGWEQFAGLIEKSRKEKWFRFVAAPRSLELLQEAWNGQFKYDAYADIQKLKIPVLAIFGELDTEVPANRIADATRKALRSGKSKDYTVKVFPRATHGILVFPEEGKPWHFFRYADGFLDLMTDWVSKQAKS
;
A
#
# COMPACT_ATOMS: atom_id res chain seq x y z
N MET A 1 -21.40 71.47 25.16
CA MET A 1 -21.97 70.13 25.45
C MET A 1 -23.16 69.97 24.53
N THR A 2 -23.29 69.03 23.60
CA THR A 2 -22.66 67.73 23.33
C THR A 2 -22.96 67.42 21.85
N LYS A 3 -21.94 67.19 21.02
CA LYS A 3 -22.07 66.61 19.67
C LYS A 3 -20.85 65.76 19.39
N THR A 4 -20.85 64.53 19.89
CA THR A 4 -19.98 63.47 19.36
C THR A 4 -20.56 62.14 19.81
N VAL A 5 -20.84 61.25 18.85
CA VAL A 5 -20.79 59.77 18.90
C VAL A 5 -21.73 59.27 17.80
N LYS A 6 -21.22 59.16 16.57
CA LYS A 6 -21.79 58.28 15.52
C LYS A 6 -20.74 57.69 14.57
N PHE A 7 -19.44 57.74 14.93
CA PHE A 7 -18.35 57.32 14.03
C PHE A 7 -17.48 56.15 14.51
N ILE A 8 -17.81 55.49 15.63
CA ILE A 8 -16.93 54.46 16.21
C ILE A 8 -17.36 53.02 15.82
N THR A 9 -18.61 52.77 15.43
CA THR A 9 -19.11 51.41 15.19
C THR A 9 -18.71 50.81 13.82
N ALA A 10 -18.44 51.63 12.81
CA ALA A 10 -18.03 51.15 11.47
C ALA A 10 -16.54 50.72 11.41
N ILE A 11 -15.68 51.31 12.25
CA ILE A 11 -14.24 51.03 12.25
C ILE A 11 -13.94 49.66 12.91
N PHE A 12 -14.69 49.27 13.95
CA PHE A 12 -14.53 47.96 14.59
C PHE A 12 -14.99 46.79 13.70
N LEU A 13 -16.07 46.94 12.93
CA LEU A 13 -16.51 45.90 11.99
C LEU A 13 -15.53 45.72 10.81
N CYS A 14 -14.98 46.80 10.27
CA CYS A 14 -13.94 46.73 9.24
C CYS A 14 -12.62 46.16 9.79
N ALA A 15 -12.20 46.52 11.00
CA ALA A 15 -10.97 45.99 11.60
C ALA A 15 -11.05 44.48 11.90
N PHE A 16 -12.21 43.99 12.36
CA PHE A 16 -12.44 42.55 12.53
C PHE A 16 -12.45 41.81 11.18
N TRP A 17 -13.11 42.35 10.15
CA TRP A 17 -13.09 41.75 8.80
C TRP A 17 -11.70 41.74 8.18
N VAL A 18 -10.93 42.82 8.31
CA VAL A 18 -9.57 42.92 7.77
C VAL A 18 -8.62 41.96 8.50
N ALA A 19 -8.68 41.88 9.83
CA ALA A 19 -7.87 40.94 10.61
C ALA A 19 -8.22 39.47 10.31
N SER A 20 -9.51 39.14 10.18
CA SER A 20 -9.95 37.79 9.78
C SER A 20 -9.56 37.44 8.34
N SER A 21 -9.61 38.41 7.41
CA SER A 21 -9.17 38.20 6.02
C SER A 21 -7.64 38.04 5.90
N TYR A 22 -6.87 38.76 6.71
CA TYR A 22 -5.41 38.65 6.75
C TYR A 22 -4.98 37.32 7.37
N ALA A 23 -5.56 36.92 8.50
CA ALA A 23 -5.29 35.62 9.13
C ALA A 23 -5.66 34.44 8.21
N ALA A 24 -6.75 34.56 7.43
CA ALA A 24 -7.14 33.58 6.42
C ALA A 24 -6.20 33.57 5.20
N GLN A 25 -5.49 34.66 4.90
CA GLN A 25 -4.48 34.69 3.84
C GLN A 25 -3.12 34.14 4.28
N THR A 26 -2.81 34.18 5.57
CA THR A 26 -1.51 33.73 6.12
C THR A 26 -1.52 32.31 6.70
N SER A 27 -2.67 31.65 6.82
CA SER A 27 -2.80 30.29 7.36
C SER A 27 -2.69 29.21 6.28
N LEU A 28 -2.10 28.06 6.64
CA LEU A 28 -2.13 26.85 5.82
C LEU A 28 -3.48 26.11 5.88
N ASP A 29 -4.33 26.39 6.88
CA ASP A 29 -5.54 25.60 7.12
C ASP A 29 -6.46 25.49 5.88
N GLY A 30 -7.01 24.29 5.70
CA GLY A 30 -7.96 23.96 4.65
C GLY A 30 -7.37 23.10 3.53
N GLU A 31 -8.16 22.98 2.47
CA GLU A 31 -7.83 22.18 1.29
C GLU A 31 -7.06 23.02 0.26
N TRP A 32 -6.07 22.40 -0.37
CA TRP A 32 -5.24 22.95 -1.41
C TRP A 32 -5.12 21.96 -2.56
N GLN A 33 -5.18 22.43 -3.79
CA GLN A 33 -5.06 21.59 -4.98
C GLN A 33 -4.14 22.23 -6.00
N GLY A 34 -3.41 21.40 -6.73
CA GLY A 34 -2.55 21.86 -7.82
C GLY A 34 -1.74 20.72 -8.38
N ALA A 35 -0.48 21.01 -8.70
CA ALA A 35 0.38 20.04 -9.35
C ALA A 35 1.84 20.17 -8.93
N LEU A 36 2.52 19.02 -8.96
CA LEU A 36 3.96 18.93 -9.11
C LEU A 36 4.28 19.16 -10.58
N VAL A 37 5.33 19.94 -10.87
CA VAL A 37 5.68 20.34 -12.23
C VAL A 37 7.16 20.09 -12.48
N ARG A 38 7.46 19.42 -13.59
CA ARG A 38 8.83 19.27 -14.09
C ARG A 38 8.82 19.03 -15.59
N GLU A 39 9.73 19.70 -16.31
CA GLU A 39 9.89 19.59 -17.78
C GLU A 39 8.57 19.67 -18.58
N GLY A 40 7.64 20.52 -18.13
CA GLY A 40 6.34 20.72 -18.78
C GLY A 40 5.28 19.64 -18.48
N SER A 41 5.62 18.62 -17.68
CA SER A 41 4.67 17.61 -17.21
C SER A 41 4.19 17.92 -15.79
N GLU A 42 2.95 17.54 -15.53
CA GLU A 42 2.26 17.80 -14.27
C GLU A 42 1.78 16.49 -13.62
N ALA A 43 1.91 16.40 -12.29
CA ALA A 43 1.25 15.36 -11.49
C ALA A 43 0.34 16.01 -10.45
N LYS A 44 -0.93 15.61 -10.45
CA LYS A 44 -1.94 16.21 -9.57
C LYS A 44 -1.67 15.87 -8.11
N VAL A 45 -1.81 16.88 -7.27
CA VAL A 45 -1.66 16.76 -5.82
C VAL A 45 -2.75 17.57 -5.11
N SER A 46 -3.23 17.04 -3.99
CA SER A 46 -4.11 17.76 -3.07
C SER A 46 -3.59 17.63 -1.65
N LEU A 47 -3.55 18.74 -0.93
CA LEU A 47 -3.12 18.82 0.46
C LEU A 47 -4.25 19.32 1.34
N ASN A 48 -4.36 18.76 2.53
CA ASN A 48 -5.26 19.27 3.56
C ASN A 48 -4.43 19.56 4.81
N PHE A 49 -4.51 20.80 5.33
CA PHE A 49 -3.84 21.18 6.57
C PHE A 49 -4.84 21.56 7.64
N LYS A 50 -4.46 21.30 8.89
CA LYS A 50 -5.22 21.66 10.07
C LYS A 50 -4.29 22.04 11.22
N THR A 51 -4.46 23.26 11.71
CA THR A 51 -3.81 23.72 12.94
C THR A 51 -4.47 23.08 14.16
N THR A 52 -3.66 22.47 15.01
CA THR A 52 -4.04 21.86 16.28
C THR A 52 -3.30 22.57 17.43
N ALA A 53 -3.54 22.14 18.67
CA ALA A 53 -2.82 22.66 19.83
C ALA A 53 -1.31 22.33 19.78
N ASP A 54 -0.95 21.24 19.09
CA ASP A 54 0.40 20.68 19.07
C ASP A 54 1.20 21.08 17.81
N GLY A 55 0.58 21.77 16.86
CA GLY A 55 1.23 22.24 15.63
C GLY A 55 0.28 22.25 14.44
N VAL A 56 0.84 22.16 13.23
CA VAL A 56 0.07 21.98 12.00
C VAL A 56 0.16 20.52 11.59
N GLU A 57 -0.99 19.88 11.43
CA GLU A 57 -1.11 18.57 10.80
C GLU A 57 -1.42 18.75 9.31
N GLY A 58 -0.97 17.80 8.49
CA GLY A 58 -1.20 17.86 7.05
C GLY A 58 -1.30 16.47 6.43
N THR A 59 -2.07 16.36 5.36
CA THR A 59 -2.16 15.14 4.56
C THR A 59 -2.06 15.43 3.08
N MET A 60 -1.54 14.47 2.32
CA MET A 60 -1.34 14.54 0.88
C MET A 60 -2.09 13.42 0.16
N THR A 61 -2.72 13.78 -0.96
CA THR A 61 -3.36 12.87 -1.91
C THR A 61 -2.72 13.05 -3.28
N MET A 62 -2.26 11.94 -3.86
CA MET A 62 -1.72 11.86 -5.22
C MET A 62 -2.29 10.59 -5.86
N PRO A 63 -3.42 10.70 -6.58
CA PRO A 63 -4.13 9.52 -7.08
C PRO A 63 -3.32 8.70 -8.09
N ASP A 64 -2.50 9.37 -8.91
CA ASP A 64 -1.70 8.72 -9.95
C ASP A 64 -0.67 7.74 -9.39
N VAL A 65 -0.33 7.83 -8.10
CA VAL A 65 0.62 6.94 -7.40
C VAL A 65 -0.04 6.23 -6.22
N GLY A 66 -1.37 6.28 -6.13
CA GLY A 66 -2.12 5.55 -5.11
C GLY A 66 -1.99 6.08 -3.70
N MET A 67 -1.83 7.39 -3.55
CA MET A 67 -1.79 8.03 -2.24
C MET A 67 -3.11 8.73 -1.97
N PHE A 68 -3.71 8.44 -0.83
CA PHE A 68 -4.89 9.12 -0.33
C PHE A 68 -4.71 9.50 1.14
N ARG A 69 -4.80 10.80 1.42
CA ARG A 69 -4.67 11.39 2.77
C ARG A 69 -3.52 10.76 3.57
N GLN A 70 -2.35 10.66 2.94
CA GLN A 70 -1.12 10.20 3.57
C GLN A 70 -0.55 11.33 4.43
N PRO A 71 -0.08 11.07 5.65
CA PRO A 71 0.41 12.13 6.53
C PRO A 71 1.63 12.83 5.90
N LEU A 72 1.68 14.14 6.07
CA LEU A 72 2.87 14.96 5.86
C LEU A 72 3.70 15.00 7.14
N SER A 73 5.00 15.18 7.00
CA SER A 73 5.94 15.38 8.10
C SER A 73 6.65 16.73 7.96
N ASN A 74 7.38 17.12 9.01
CA ASN A 74 8.22 18.33 9.05
C ASN A 74 7.49 19.61 8.58
N ILE A 75 6.22 19.78 8.97
CA ILE A 75 5.42 20.95 8.55
C ILE A 75 5.86 22.18 9.34
N SER A 76 6.29 23.22 8.64
CA SER A 76 6.61 24.51 9.25
C SER A 76 6.10 25.69 8.41
N LEU A 77 5.63 26.72 9.11
CA LEU A 77 5.11 27.94 8.52
C LEU A 77 5.78 29.14 9.18
N SER A 78 6.60 29.85 8.42
CA SER A 78 7.22 31.13 8.78
C SER A 78 6.92 32.13 7.69
N PHE A 79 5.69 32.69 7.74
CA PHE A 79 5.11 33.47 6.65
C PHE A 79 6.11 34.49 6.03
N PRO A 80 6.23 34.54 4.69
CA PRO A 80 5.44 33.79 3.70
C PRO A 80 5.95 32.37 3.44
N LYS A 81 7.03 31.91 4.09
CA LYS A 81 7.63 30.60 3.80
C LYS A 81 6.83 29.45 4.41
N ALA A 82 6.63 28.40 3.63
CA ALA A 82 6.06 27.13 4.05
C ALA A 82 6.98 25.99 3.65
N HIS A 83 7.14 25.03 4.55
CA HIS A 83 7.90 23.81 4.32
C HIS A 83 7.09 22.60 4.83
N PHE A 84 7.12 21.51 4.08
CA PHE A 84 6.50 20.23 4.46
C PHE A 84 7.10 19.11 3.63
N GLU A 85 7.04 17.88 4.16
CA GLU A 85 7.65 16.71 3.56
C GLU A 85 6.66 15.55 3.44
N GLN A 86 6.91 14.65 2.49
CA GLN A 86 6.21 13.38 2.40
C GLN A 86 7.19 12.22 2.23
N GLU A 87 7.21 11.36 3.24
CA GLU A 87 8.22 10.30 3.41
C GLU A 87 8.13 9.20 2.35
N ASN A 88 6.92 8.74 1.99
CA ASN A 88 6.73 7.60 1.07
C ASN A 88 7.33 7.84 -0.32
N ILE A 89 7.37 9.09 -0.78
CA ILE A 89 7.98 9.47 -2.06
C ILE A 89 9.24 10.33 -1.88
N ALA A 90 9.77 10.42 -0.66
CA ALA A 90 10.91 11.28 -0.31
C ALA A 90 10.76 12.70 -0.92
N ALA A 91 9.56 13.29 -0.78
CA ALA A 91 9.26 14.60 -1.31
C ALA A 91 9.49 15.70 -0.27
N VAL A 92 10.14 16.77 -0.70
CA VAL A 92 10.37 17.99 0.08
C VAL A 92 9.79 19.17 -0.69
N PHE A 93 8.96 19.95 0.00
CA PHE A 93 8.30 21.11 -0.56
C PHE A 93 8.76 22.37 0.16
N ASP A 94 9.42 23.27 -0.55
CA ASP A 94 9.83 24.57 -0.03
C ASP A 94 9.18 25.67 -0.87
N GLY A 95 8.21 26.39 -0.30
CA GLY A 95 7.44 27.38 -1.04
C GLY A 95 7.10 28.63 -0.26
N GLU A 96 6.42 29.55 -0.95
CA GLU A 96 5.84 30.75 -0.37
C GLU A 96 4.32 30.75 -0.53
N ILE A 97 3.61 31.12 0.54
CA ILE A 97 2.17 31.36 0.54
C ILE A 97 1.89 32.85 0.24
N ARG A 98 1.17 33.12 -0.85
CA ARG A 98 0.69 34.46 -1.25
C ARG A 98 -0.64 34.35 -1.98
N ASP A 99 -1.58 35.24 -1.66
CA ASP A 99 -2.86 35.37 -2.37
C ASP A 99 -3.64 34.05 -2.58
N GLY A 100 -3.62 33.18 -1.56
CA GLY A 100 -4.31 31.88 -1.64
C GLY A 100 -3.63 30.87 -2.56
N LYS A 101 -2.35 31.08 -2.89
CA LYS A 101 -1.50 30.12 -3.59
C LYS A 101 -0.26 29.77 -2.76
N ILE A 102 0.23 28.56 -2.92
CA ILE A 102 1.54 28.14 -2.46
C ILE A 102 2.34 27.73 -3.68
N THR A 103 3.49 28.36 -3.91
CA THR A 103 4.36 28.03 -5.04
C THR A 103 5.78 27.87 -4.55
N GLY A 104 6.51 26.91 -5.08
CA GLY A 104 7.84 26.62 -4.56
C GLY A 104 8.62 25.59 -5.34
N ASN A 105 9.77 25.25 -4.76
CA ASN A 105 10.65 24.19 -5.23
C ASN A 105 10.18 22.85 -4.68
N LEU A 106 10.31 21.83 -5.51
CA LEU A 106 10.05 20.44 -5.18
C LEU A 106 11.34 19.66 -5.30
N GLN A 107 11.64 18.84 -4.30
CA GLN A 107 12.53 17.70 -4.44
C GLN A 107 11.70 16.42 -4.28
N VAL A 108 11.91 15.42 -5.14
CA VAL A 108 11.18 14.15 -5.07
C VAL A 108 12.03 13.03 -5.66
N ILE A 109 12.37 12.00 -4.87
CA ILE A 109 13.19 10.85 -5.31
C ILE A 109 14.46 11.31 -6.06
N GLY A 110 15.23 12.24 -5.48
CA GLY A 110 16.46 12.77 -6.10
C GLY A 110 16.26 13.65 -7.34
N LEU A 111 15.01 13.93 -7.74
CA LEU A 111 14.68 14.87 -8.81
C LEU A 111 14.31 16.23 -8.22
N THR A 112 14.52 17.28 -9.03
CA THR A 112 14.09 18.65 -8.73
C THR A 112 13.01 19.10 -9.69
N GLY A 113 12.10 19.93 -9.20
CA GLY A 113 11.02 20.54 -9.97
C GLY A 113 10.42 21.72 -9.21
N THR A 114 9.22 22.11 -9.60
CA THR A 114 8.43 23.11 -8.88
C THR A 114 7.07 22.53 -8.51
N PHE A 115 6.33 23.21 -7.65
CA PHE A 115 4.94 22.90 -7.42
C PHE A 115 4.13 24.19 -7.32
N TYR A 116 2.83 24.07 -7.57
CA TYR A 116 1.88 25.10 -7.22
C TYR A 116 0.65 24.46 -6.59
N LEU A 117 0.03 25.18 -5.66
CA LEU A 117 -1.20 24.82 -4.98
C LEU A 117 -2.08 26.06 -4.90
N GLU A 118 -3.36 25.89 -5.04
CA GLU A 118 -4.38 26.93 -4.88
C GLU A 118 -5.40 26.46 -3.84
N ARG A 119 -5.98 27.40 -3.09
CA ARG A 119 -7.05 27.06 -2.15
C ARG A 119 -8.20 26.37 -2.88
N ALA A 120 -8.64 25.25 -2.33
CA ALA A 120 -9.76 24.47 -2.83
C ALA A 120 -10.84 24.35 -1.76
N LYS A 121 -12.02 23.94 -2.20
CA LYS A 121 -13.11 23.58 -1.30
C LYS A 121 -12.98 22.12 -0.91
N GLU A 122 -13.09 21.82 0.38
CA GLU A 122 -13.19 20.43 0.83
C GLU A 122 -14.52 19.84 0.37
N GLU A 123 -14.44 18.72 -0.35
CA GLU A 123 -15.61 17.94 -0.77
C GLU A 123 -15.88 16.82 0.23
N PRO A 124 -17.12 16.64 0.69
CA PRO A 124 -17.46 15.57 1.62
C PRO A 124 -17.22 14.20 0.98
N LEU A 125 -16.72 13.25 1.77
CA LEU A 125 -16.52 11.88 1.30
C LEU A 125 -17.87 11.19 1.06
N PRO A 126 -18.03 10.41 -0.03
CA PRO A 126 -19.29 9.74 -0.36
C PRO A 126 -19.51 8.44 0.45
N TYR A 127 -18.81 8.30 1.57
CA TYR A 127 -18.78 7.11 2.41
C TYR A 127 -18.48 7.51 3.86
N LYS A 128 -18.70 6.59 4.79
CA LYS A 128 -18.36 6.74 6.21
C LYS A 128 -17.21 5.81 6.56
N GLN A 129 -16.39 6.24 7.53
CA GLN A 129 -15.33 5.43 8.11
C GLN A 129 -15.62 5.20 9.58
N GLU A 130 -15.41 3.98 10.04
CA GLU A 130 -15.57 3.56 11.43
C GLU A 130 -14.31 2.83 11.87
N GLU A 131 -13.72 3.28 12.97
CA GLU A 131 -12.66 2.52 13.65
C GLU A 131 -13.28 1.29 14.31
N VAL A 132 -12.77 0.12 13.97
CA VAL A 132 -13.31 -1.17 14.38
C VAL A 132 -12.23 -2.05 15.00
N ARG A 133 -12.67 -3.00 15.82
CA ARG A 133 -11.82 -4.07 16.35
C ARG A 133 -12.50 -5.41 16.15
N PHE A 134 -11.72 -6.40 15.75
CA PHE A 134 -12.17 -7.79 15.62
C PHE A 134 -11.07 -8.74 16.11
N ARG A 135 -11.39 -10.03 16.26
CA ARG A 135 -10.49 -11.00 16.90
C ARG A 135 -10.23 -12.21 16.03
N ASN A 136 -8.98 -12.67 16.07
CA ASN A 136 -8.57 -13.99 15.64
C ASN A 136 -7.92 -14.70 16.83
N GLY A 137 -8.67 -15.58 17.51
CA GLY A 137 -8.24 -16.17 18.79
C GLY A 137 -7.98 -15.10 19.85
N ASN A 138 -6.77 -15.05 20.40
CA ASN A 138 -6.32 -14.05 21.38
C ASN A 138 -5.83 -12.74 20.75
N ILE A 139 -5.64 -12.69 19.43
CA ILE A 139 -5.17 -11.50 18.73
C ILE A 139 -6.35 -10.57 18.48
N THR A 140 -6.22 -9.31 18.90
CA THR A 140 -7.19 -8.26 18.58
C THR A 140 -6.61 -7.41 17.45
N LEU A 141 -7.33 -7.36 16.34
CA LEU A 141 -6.95 -6.61 15.15
C LEU A 141 -7.71 -5.28 15.15
N GLY A 142 -6.98 -4.18 15.04
CA GLY A 142 -7.53 -2.84 14.83
C GLY A 142 -7.68 -2.54 13.35
N GLY A 143 -8.79 -1.96 12.93
CA GLY A 143 -9.03 -1.63 11.52
C GLY A 143 -9.98 -0.46 11.32
N THR A 144 -10.16 -0.10 10.06
CA THR A 144 -11.14 0.89 9.62
C THR A 144 -12.10 0.22 8.64
N LEU A 145 -13.38 0.23 8.98
CA LEU A 145 -14.46 -0.16 8.08
C LEU A 145 -14.92 1.08 7.31
N THR A 146 -14.75 1.06 5.99
CA THR A 146 -15.25 2.10 5.09
C THR A 146 -16.50 1.62 4.39
N VAL A 147 -17.62 2.33 4.56
CA VAL A 147 -18.95 1.95 4.05
C VAL A 147 -19.50 3.04 3.13
N PRO A 148 -19.87 2.73 1.88
CA PRO A 148 -20.54 3.68 1.00
C PRO A 148 -21.77 4.31 1.66
N SER A 149 -22.02 5.60 1.42
CA SER A 149 -23.19 6.29 1.97
C SER A 149 -24.49 5.99 1.20
N THR A 150 -24.42 5.16 0.16
CA THR A 150 -25.60 4.73 -0.61
C THR A 150 -26.45 3.77 0.19
N ARG A 151 -27.72 3.60 -0.18
CA ARG A 151 -28.66 2.73 0.55
C ARG A 151 -28.43 1.26 0.18
N GLY A 152 -28.71 0.37 1.14
CA GLY A 152 -28.69 -1.07 0.95
C GLY A 152 -27.49 -1.74 1.61
N SER A 153 -27.30 -3.04 1.34
CA SER A 153 -26.10 -3.76 1.74
C SER A 153 -25.09 -3.79 0.61
N HIS A 154 -23.81 -3.68 0.96
CA HIS A 154 -22.71 -3.53 0.01
C HIS A 154 -21.89 -4.82 -0.10
N PRO A 155 -21.35 -5.15 -1.29
CA PRO A 155 -20.20 -6.04 -1.37
C PRO A 155 -19.04 -5.46 -0.56
N ALA A 156 -18.12 -6.30 -0.11
CA ALA A 156 -16.98 -5.84 0.68
C ALA A 156 -15.67 -6.52 0.32
N ILE A 157 -14.55 -5.88 0.66
CA ILE A 157 -13.20 -6.43 0.50
C ILE A 157 -12.45 -6.31 1.82
N VAL A 158 -11.81 -7.40 2.25
CA VAL A 158 -10.81 -7.37 3.33
C VAL A 158 -9.41 -7.26 2.71
N PHE A 159 -8.64 -6.26 3.14
CA PHE A 159 -7.29 -5.99 2.63
C PHE A 159 -6.23 -6.58 3.56
N THR A 160 -5.36 -7.43 3.01
CA THR A 160 -4.14 -7.88 3.71
C THR A 160 -2.93 -7.04 3.31
N HIS A 161 -1.77 -7.37 3.86
CA HIS A 161 -0.53 -6.60 3.72
C HIS A 161 0.53 -7.36 2.92
N GLY A 162 1.58 -6.65 2.50
CA GLY A 162 2.80 -7.23 1.95
C GLY A 162 3.69 -7.87 3.03
N GLY A 163 5.00 -7.93 2.79
CA GLY A 163 5.94 -8.58 3.70
C GLY A 163 6.26 -7.79 4.97
N GLY A 164 6.20 -6.45 4.92
CA GLY A 164 6.71 -5.55 5.96
C GLY A 164 5.79 -5.34 7.17
N PRO A 165 6.24 -4.62 8.21
CA PRO A 165 5.45 -4.27 9.40
C PRO A 165 4.44 -3.15 9.12
N ASP A 166 3.52 -3.41 8.19
CA ASP A 166 2.65 -2.37 7.66
C ASP A 166 1.36 -2.20 8.48
N THR A 167 0.87 -0.96 8.54
CA THR A 167 -0.45 -0.61 9.06
C THR A 167 -1.48 -0.57 7.93
N ARG A 168 -2.75 -0.35 8.29
CA ARG A 168 -3.86 -0.17 7.34
C ARG A 168 -3.65 0.98 6.34
N ASP A 169 -2.72 1.89 6.64
CA ASP A 169 -2.55 3.15 5.91
C ASP A 169 -2.08 2.96 4.47
N LEU A 170 -1.36 1.86 4.18
CA LEU A 170 -0.98 1.48 2.81
C LEU A 170 -2.18 1.19 1.90
N SER A 171 -3.32 0.81 2.48
CA SER A 171 -4.54 0.47 1.72
C SER A 171 -5.57 1.58 1.68
N ARG A 172 -5.31 2.77 2.27
CA ARG A 172 -6.26 3.90 2.32
C ARG A 172 -6.74 4.34 0.94
N PHE A 173 -5.84 4.37 -0.05
CA PHE A 173 -6.20 4.74 -1.42
C PHE A 173 -7.18 3.74 -2.05
N TYR A 174 -6.89 2.45 -1.91
CA TYR A 174 -7.80 1.42 -2.41
C TYR A 174 -9.14 1.43 -1.66
N ALA A 175 -9.13 1.69 -0.34
CA ALA A 175 -10.34 1.86 0.45
C ALA A 175 -11.23 3.00 -0.07
N ASP A 176 -10.65 4.19 -0.31
CA ASP A 176 -11.35 5.33 -0.93
C ASP A 176 -11.88 4.97 -2.33
N LEU A 177 -11.02 4.38 -3.17
CA LEU A 177 -11.34 4.01 -4.56
C LEU A 177 -12.55 3.07 -4.63
N PHE A 178 -12.57 2.00 -3.83
CA PHE A 178 -13.66 1.02 -3.82
C PHE A 178 -14.92 1.56 -3.15
N ALA A 179 -14.79 2.32 -2.06
CA ALA A 179 -15.94 2.92 -1.38
C ALA A 179 -16.69 3.89 -2.29
N ARG A 180 -15.99 4.70 -3.09
CA ARG A 180 -16.59 5.56 -4.13
C ARG A 180 -17.33 4.76 -5.21
N ARG A 181 -16.97 3.50 -5.43
CA ARG A 181 -17.61 2.56 -6.36
C ARG A 181 -18.70 1.70 -5.70
N GLY A 182 -19.12 2.02 -4.47
CA GLY A 182 -20.21 1.32 -3.79
C GLY A 182 -19.81 -0.02 -3.16
N ILE A 183 -18.50 -0.25 -2.99
CA ILE A 183 -17.93 -1.45 -2.37
C ILE A 183 -17.32 -1.07 -1.03
N ALA A 184 -17.77 -1.71 0.05
CA ALA A 184 -17.22 -1.48 1.37
C ALA A 184 -15.82 -2.11 1.51
N THR A 185 -14.99 -1.58 2.40
CA THR A 185 -13.64 -2.10 2.63
C THR A 185 -13.33 -2.22 4.10
N LEU A 186 -12.67 -3.30 4.48
CA LEU A 186 -12.01 -3.45 5.77
C LEU A 186 -10.51 -3.45 5.55
N ILE A 187 -9.86 -2.38 5.97
CA ILE A 187 -8.40 -2.28 6.10
C ILE A 187 -8.06 -2.41 7.58
N TYR A 188 -6.99 -3.12 7.93
CA TYR A 188 -6.61 -3.36 9.34
C TYR A 188 -5.10 -3.28 9.50
N ASP A 189 -4.60 -3.12 10.72
CA ASP A 189 -3.15 -3.17 10.97
C ASP A 189 -2.70 -4.63 11.06
N LYS A 190 -1.55 -4.98 10.50
CA LYS A 190 -1.01 -6.34 10.59
C LYS A 190 -0.88 -6.76 12.06
N ARG A 191 -1.10 -8.06 12.36
CA ARG A 191 -0.83 -8.61 13.70
C ARG A 191 0.58 -8.26 14.18
N GLY A 192 0.70 -7.81 15.42
CA GLY A 192 1.98 -7.34 15.99
C GLY A 192 2.37 -5.92 15.55
N VAL A 193 1.51 -5.19 14.84
CA VAL A 193 1.77 -3.83 14.34
C VAL A 193 0.63 -2.89 14.72
N GLY A 194 0.97 -1.64 15.03
CA GLY A 194 -0.01 -0.57 15.22
C GLY A 194 -1.06 -0.91 16.27
N ALA A 195 -2.34 -0.82 15.91
CA ALA A 195 -3.46 -1.09 16.83
C ALA A 195 -3.77 -2.59 17.00
N SER A 196 -2.99 -3.48 16.38
CA SER A 196 -3.24 -4.92 16.30
C SER A 196 -2.31 -5.73 17.20
N SER A 197 -2.59 -5.68 18.51
CA SER A 197 -1.86 -6.44 19.54
C SER A 197 -0.32 -6.36 19.41
N PRO A 198 0.28 -5.15 19.33
CA PRO A 198 1.70 -4.97 19.07
C PRO A 198 2.60 -5.61 20.14
N ASP A 199 2.11 -5.73 21.37
CA ASP A 199 2.87 -6.29 22.49
C ASP A 199 2.75 -7.82 22.63
N LEU A 200 1.94 -8.48 21.80
CA LEU A 200 1.67 -9.92 21.92
C LEU A 200 2.35 -10.78 20.86
N VAL A 201 2.71 -10.20 19.71
CA VAL A 201 3.20 -10.95 18.54
C VAL A 201 4.35 -10.20 17.89
N ASP A 202 5.45 -10.90 17.65
CA ASP A 202 6.47 -10.45 16.70
C ASP A 202 5.92 -10.65 15.28
N TRP A 203 5.62 -9.55 14.60
CA TRP A 203 5.05 -9.56 13.24
C TRP A 203 5.91 -10.38 12.27
N GLY A 204 7.24 -10.37 12.43
CA GLY A 204 8.20 -11.04 11.54
C GLY A 204 8.15 -12.56 11.63
N ARG A 205 7.54 -13.10 12.68
CA ARG A 205 7.37 -14.55 12.92
C ARG A 205 5.98 -15.07 12.51
N SER A 206 5.12 -14.21 11.96
CA SER A 206 3.77 -14.60 11.56
C SER A 206 3.79 -15.52 10.35
N SER A 207 3.14 -16.68 10.45
CA SER A 207 2.99 -17.60 9.31
C SER A 207 1.96 -17.09 8.28
N PHE A 208 1.92 -17.68 7.09
CA PHE A 208 0.82 -17.42 6.16
C PHE A 208 -0.53 -17.94 6.68
N GLU A 209 -0.53 -19.01 7.49
CA GLU A 209 -1.74 -19.50 8.14
C GLU A 209 -2.30 -18.50 9.15
N ASP A 210 -1.42 -17.92 9.96
CA ASP A 210 -1.73 -16.83 10.88
C ASP A 210 -2.39 -15.64 10.17
N LEU A 211 -1.71 -15.12 9.13
CA LEU A 211 -2.18 -13.96 8.37
C LEU A 211 -3.47 -14.27 7.61
N ALA A 212 -3.63 -15.50 7.11
CA ALA A 212 -4.87 -15.97 6.47
C ALA A 212 -6.02 -16.03 7.48
N GLY A 213 -5.74 -16.50 8.70
CA GLY A 213 -6.70 -16.49 9.79
C GLY A 213 -7.18 -15.08 10.12
N ASP A 214 -6.31 -14.08 10.10
CA ASP A 214 -6.69 -12.67 10.32
C ASP A 214 -7.62 -12.15 9.22
N ALA A 215 -7.30 -12.44 7.96
CA ALA A 215 -8.13 -12.07 6.83
C ALA A 215 -9.53 -12.70 6.95
N LEU A 216 -9.61 -13.99 7.31
CA LEU A 216 -10.87 -14.70 7.51
C LEU A 216 -11.64 -14.21 8.74
N ALA A 217 -10.96 -13.82 9.83
CA ALA A 217 -11.61 -13.17 10.96
C ALA A 217 -12.22 -11.82 10.56
N GLY A 218 -11.58 -11.08 9.64
CA GLY A 218 -12.14 -9.89 9.01
C GLY A 218 -13.40 -10.19 8.20
N VAL A 219 -13.41 -11.30 7.45
CA VAL A 219 -14.61 -11.78 6.73
C VAL A 219 -15.75 -12.09 7.72
N GLU A 220 -15.47 -12.81 8.79
CA GLU A 220 -16.48 -13.12 9.81
C GLU A 220 -17.00 -11.86 10.52
N PHE A 221 -16.12 -10.90 10.84
CA PHE A 221 -16.54 -9.61 11.36
C PHE A 221 -17.49 -8.90 10.40
N LEU A 222 -17.15 -8.81 9.11
CA LEU A 222 -17.99 -8.16 8.10
C LEU A 222 -19.36 -8.83 7.95
N LYS A 223 -19.45 -10.16 8.10
CA LYS A 223 -20.73 -10.88 8.07
C LYS A 223 -21.70 -10.47 9.19
N THR A 224 -21.20 -9.88 10.28
CA THR A 224 -22.03 -9.35 11.38
C THR A 224 -22.64 -7.98 11.10
N ARG A 225 -22.17 -7.28 10.05
CA ARG A 225 -22.54 -5.90 9.75
C ARG A 225 -23.75 -5.87 8.82
N LYS A 226 -24.82 -5.19 9.24
CA LYS A 226 -26.08 -5.07 8.46
C LYS A 226 -25.90 -4.35 7.12
N GLU A 227 -24.89 -3.50 7.02
CA GLU A 227 -24.54 -2.73 5.83
C GLU A 227 -23.78 -3.57 4.80
N ILE A 228 -23.39 -4.80 5.14
CA ILE A 228 -22.56 -5.66 4.29
C ILE A 228 -23.38 -6.86 3.81
N ASN A 229 -23.23 -7.20 2.54
CA ASN A 229 -23.79 -8.43 1.99
C ASN A 229 -22.84 -9.59 2.29
N PRO A 230 -23.21 -10.54 3.19
CA PRO A 230 -22.32 -11.60 3.63
C PRO A 230 -21.95 -12.60 2.52
N LYS A 231 -22.65 -12.59 1.39
CA LYS A 231 -22.36 -13.46 0.23
C LYS A 231 -21.40 -12.82 -0.78
N ARG A 232 -20.95 -11.59 -0.54
CA ARG A 232 -20.16 -10.77 -1.48
C ARG A 232 -18.93 -10.15 -0.82
N ILE A 233 -18.24 -10.93 0.00
CA ILE A 233 -17.01 -10.50 0.68
C ILE A 233 -15.81 -11.14 -0.02
N GLY A 234 -14.94 -10.33 -0.61
CA GLY A 234 -13.70 -10.78 -1.22
C GLY A 234 -12.47 -10.48 -0.38
N LEU A 235 -11.33 -11.00 -0.82
CA LEU A 235 -10.02 -10.73 -0.24
C LEU A 235 -9.11 -10.03 -1.26
N TYR A 236 -8.30 -9.09 -0.77
CA TYR A 236 -7.24 -8.43 -1.53
C TYR A 236 -5.89 -8.71 -0.85
N GLY A 237 -4.91 -9.18 -1.63
CA GLY A 237 -3.57 -9.49 -1.15
C GLY A 237 -2.47 -8.94 -2.05
N PRO A 238 -1.71 -7.93 -1.59
CA PRO A 238 -0.54 -7.42 -2.30
C PRO A 238 0.74 -8.15 -1.87
N SER A 239 1.68 -8.36 -2.79
CA SER A 239 3.00 -8.95 -2.51
C SER A 239 2.88 -10.27 -1.73
N ASN A 240 3.55 -10.41 -0.58
CA ASN A 240 3.38 -11.53 0.36
C ASN A 240 1.91 -11.84 0.70
N GLY A 241 1.05 -10.81 0.72
CA GLY A 241 -0.39 -10.93 0.91
C GLY A 241 -1.08 -11.78 -0.16
N GLY A 242 -0.50 -11.91 -1.36
CA GLY A 242 -1.00 -12.79 -2.42
C GLY A 242 -1.08 -14.25 -1.97
N TRP A 243 0.01 -14.79 -1.41
CA TRP A 243 0.04 -16.14 -0.83
C TRP A 243 -0.94 -16.27 0.36
N VAL A 244 -1.04 -15.23 1.18
CA VAL A 244 -1.97 -15.20 2.33
C VAL A 244 -3.41 -15.37 1.87
N VAL A 245 -3.85 -14.60 0.87
CA VAL A 245 -5.25 -14.64 0.42
C VAL A 245 -5.56 -15.89 -0.40
N GLU A 246 -4.58 -16.44 -1.13
CA GLU A 246 -4.69 -17.76 -1.78
C GLU A 246 -4.84 -18.89 -0.74
N TYR A 247 -4.03 -18.86 0.33
CA TYR A 247 -4.12 -19.80 1.45
C TYR A 247 -5.49 -19.74 2.13
N ALA A 248 -5.97 -18.54 2.43
CA ALA A 248 -7.26 -18.27 3.05
C ALA A 248 -8.42 -18.77 2.18
N ALA A 249 -8.45 -18.36 0.91
CA ALA A 249 -9.54 -18.69 -0.02
C ALA A 249 -9.63 -20.19 -0.32
N ALA A 250 -8.51 -20.91 -0.34
CA ALA A 250 -8.52 -22.37 -0.53
C ALA A 250 -9.11 -23.15 0.65
N ARG A 251 -9.23 -22.52 1.83
CA ARG A 251 -9.72 -23.13 3.09
C ARG A 251 -11.04 -22.54 3.58
N SER A 252 -11.59 -21.53 2.91
CA SER A 252 -12.87 -20.90 3.27
C SER A 252 -13.90 -21.04 2.16
N LYS A 253 -15.17 -21.14 2.56
CA LYS A 253 -16.32 -21.07 1.64
C LYS A 253 -17.00 -19.70 1.66
N ASP A 254 -16.56 -18.81 2.54
CA ASP A 254 -17.17 -17.50 2.78
C ASP A 254 -16.49 -16.37 1.99
N VAL A 255 -15.39 -16.69 1.27
CA VAL A 255 -14.75 -15.75 0.34
C VAL A 255 -15.46 -15.84 -1.01
N ALA A 256 -15.93 -14.70 -1.52
CA ALA A 256 -16.69 -14.60 -2.76
C ALA A 256 -15.83 -14.36 -4.00
N PHE A 257 -14.68 -13.68 -3.87
CA PHE A 257 -13.73 -13.41 -4.95
C PHE A 257 -12.34 -13.07 -4.37
N LEU A 258 -11.32 -13.17 -5.21
CA LEU A 258 -9.92 -12.97 -4.82
C LEU A 258 -9.23 -11.96 -5.74
N ILE A 259 -8.49 -11.02 -5.15
CA ILE A 259 -7.59 -10.09 -5.86
C ILE A 259 -6.17 -10.31 -5.35
N VAL A 260 -5.25 -10.65 -6.25
CA VAL A 260 -3.83 -10.83 -5.98
C VAL A 260 -3.05 -9.79 -6.78
N LEU A 261 -2.23 -9.00 -6.09
CA LEU A 261 -1.37 -7.98 -6.71
C LEU A 261 0.09 -8.33 -6.44
N SER A 262 0.84 -8.67 -7.49
CA SER A 262 2.30 -8.89 -7.45
C SER A 262 2.77 -9.92 -6.42
N GLY A 263 2.09 -11.07 -6.32
CA GLY A 263 2.49 -12.16 -5.44
C GLY A 263 1.74 -13.46 -5.72
N GLY A 264 1.95 -14.47 -4.87
CA GLY A 264 1.23 -15.76 -4.97
C GLY A 264 1.70 -16.66 -6.12
N GLY A 265 0.89 -17.66 -6.45
CA GLY A 265 1.01 -18.48 -7.68
C GLY A 265 2.10 -19.56 -7.72
N ILE A 266 3.23 -19.37 -7.05
CA ILE A 266 4.36 -20.33 -6.97
C ILE A 266 4.79 -20.53 -5.50
N PRO A 267 5.70 -21.46 -5.17
CA PRO A 267 6.28 -21.51 -3.84
C PRO A 267 6.99 -20.19 -3.49
N SER A 268 6.70 -19.63 -2.31
CA SER A 268 7.23 -18.31 -1.92
C SER A 268 8.76 -18.27 -1.82
N TRP A 269 9.41 -19.37 -1.43
CA TRP A 269 10.87 -19.49 -1.42
C TRP A 269 11.51 -19.27 -2.79
N GLU A 270 10.83 -19.64 -3.88
CA GLU A 270 11.34 -19.43 -5.24
C GLU A 270 11.31 -17.94 -5.63
N SER A 271 10.34 -17.19 -5.10
CA SER A 271 10.29 -15.74 -5.29
C SER A 271 11.44 -15.06 -4.55
N GLU A 272 11.79 -15.53 -3.35
CA GLU A 272 12.96 -15.00 -2.63
C GLU A 272 14.30 -15.26 -3.34
N VAL A 273 14.45 -16.42 -3.99
CA VAL A 273 15.64 -16.70 -4.82
C VAL A 273 15.68 -15.76 -6.03
N TYR A 274 14.55 -15.59 -6.71
CA TYR A 274 14.43 -14.66 -7.84
C TYR A 274 14.72 -13.22 -7.42
N ARG A 275 14.16 -12.76 -6.31
CA ARG A 275 14.33 -11.40 -5.79
C ARG A 275 15.81 -11.06 -5.61
N VAL A 276 16.55 -11.96 -4.95
CA VAL A 276 18.00 -11.78 -4.76
C VAL A 276 18.74 -11.71 -6.09
N GLU A 277 18.40 -12.56 -7.06
CA GLU A 277 19.00 -12.50 -8.39
C GLU A 277 18.69 -11.16 -9.10
N ALA A 278 17.43 -10.74 -9.08
CA ALA A 278 16.96 -9.54 -9.75
C ALA A 278 17.52 -8.26 -9.13
N GLU A 279 17.50 -8.13 -7.80
CA GLU A 279 18.04 -6.97 -7.09
C GLU A 279 19.56 -6.84 -7.25
N THR A 280 20.31 -7.95 -7.10
CA THR A 280 21.76 -7.91 -7.30
C THR A 280 22.12 -7.56 -8.74
N ARG A 281 21.35 -8.05 -9.72
CA ARG A 281 21.50 -7.66 -11.12
C ARG A 281 21.20 -6.18 -11.35
N ALA A 282 20.12 -5.65 -10.76
CA ALA A 282 19.75 -4.24 -10.86
C ALA A 282 20.80 -3.31 -10.23
N GLU A 283 21.47 -3.76 -9.17
CA GLU A 283 22.55 -3.05 -8.48
C GLU A 283 23.92 -3.20 -9.18
N GLY A 284 23.98 -3.86 -10.34
CA GLY A 284 25.18 -3.92 -11.19
C GLY A 284 26.26 -4.88 -10.70
N PHE A 285 25.91 -5.88 -9.90
CA PHE A 285 26.84 -6.93 -9.50
C PHE A 285 27.31 -7.77 -10.70
N SER A 286 28.51 -8.34 -10.60
CA SER A 286 29.02 -9.27 -11.62
C SER A 286 28.23 -10.58 -11.65
N GLU A 287 28.22 -11.28 -12.80
CA GLU A 287 27.54 -12.57 -12.91
C GLU A 287 28.02 -13.62 -11.88
N ASP A 288 29.30 -13.57 -11.48
CA ASP A 288 29.83 -14.49 -10.48
C ASP A 288 29.35 -14.14 -9.07
N GLU A 289 29.23 -12.85 -8.74
CA GLU A 289 28.63 -12.41 -7.47
C GLU A 289 27.13 -12.75 -7.42
N ILE A 290 26.40 -12.56 -8.51
CA ILE A 290 24.98 -12.92 -8.63
C ILE A 290 24.81 -14.44 -8.42
N LYS A 291 25.60 -15.26 -9.11
CA LYS A 291 25.59 -16.73 -8.93
C LYS A 291 25.92 -17.13 -7.49
N ALA A 292 26.86 -16.45 -6.84
CA ALA A 292 27.20 -16.71 -5.44
C ALA A 292 26.02 -16.40 -4.50
N ALA A 293 25.34 -15.27 -4.70
CA ALA A 293 24.16 -14.89 -3.92
C ALA A 293 22.99 -15.87 -4.13
N VAL A 294 22.75 -16.30 -5.38
CA VAL A 294 21.73 -17.30 -5.71
C VAL A 294 22.06 -18.66 -5.09
N ALA A 295 23.32 -19.11 -5.20
CA ALA A 295 23.75 -20.37 -4.59
C ALA A 295 23.63 -20.34 -3.06
N PHE A 296 23.91 -19.19 -2.44
CA PHE A 296 23.67 -18.99 -1.01
C PHE A 296 22.18 -19.17 -0.65
N MET A 297 21.28 -18.56 -1.42
CA MET A 297 19.82 -18.69 -1.18
C MET A 297 19.31 -20.11 -1.41
N GLN A 298 19.80 -20.80 -2.45
CA GLN A 298 19.49 -22.21 -2.68
C GLN A 298 19.95 -23.06 -1.48
N LYS A 299 21.16 -22.83 -0.97
CA LYS A 299 21.66 -23.56 0.21
C LYS A 299 20.85 -23.24 1.47
N LYS A 300 20.50 -21.97 1.68
CA LYS A 300 19.63 -21.51 2.77
C LYS A 300 18.34 -22.32 2.79
N PHE A 301 17.61 -22.40 1.68
CA PHE A 301 16.34 -23.11 1.62
C PHE A 301 16.47 -24.64 1.62
N GLU A 302 17.59 -25.20 1.13
CA GLU A 302 17.91 -26.62 1.31
C GLU A 302 18.03 -26.99 2.80
N VAL A 303 18.81 -26.21 3.56
CA VAL A 303 18.99 -26.39 5.01
C VAL A 303 17.67 -26.17 5.74
N ALA A 304 16.91 -25.14 5.35
CA ALA A 304 15.62 -24.82 5.95
C ALA A 304 14.62 -25.98 5.82
N ARG A 305 14.55 -26.59 4.64
CA ARG A 305 13.63 -27.69 4.35
C ARG A 305 14.04 -29.02 4.99
N THR A 306 15.34 -29.29 5.06
CA THR A 306 15.86 -30.61 5.49
C THR A 306 16.24 -30.66 6.96
N GLY A 307 16.55 -29.51 7.58
CA GLY A 307 17.17 -29.45 8.90
C GLY A 307 18.63 -29.92 8.91
N GLN A 308 19.21 -30.24 7.76
CA GLN A 308 20.55 -30.80 7.63
C GLN A 308 21.53 -29.76 7.10
N GLY A 309 22.80 -29.90 7.46
CA GLY A 309 23.88 -29.06 6.90
C GLY A 309 24.02 -27.67 7.53
N TRP A 310 23.45 -27.44 8.72
CA TRP A 310 23.51 -26.15 9.40
C TRP A 310 24.95 -25.70 9.70
N GLU A 311 25.82 -26.58 10.17
CA GLU A 311 27.21 -26.20 10.50
C GLU A 311 27.97 -25.68 9.27
N GLN A 312 27.83 -26.37 8.12
CA GLN A 312 28.43 -25.92 6.87
C GLN A 312 27.84 -24.60 6.39
N PHE A 313 26.52 -24.44 6.52
CA PHE A 313 25.83 -23.20 6.13
C PHE A 313 26.16 -22.02 7.06
N ALA A 314 26.29 -22.25 8.37
CA ALA A 314 26.76 -21.25 9.32
C ALA A 314 28.19 -20.79 8.99
N GLY A 315 29.06 -21.73 8.60
CA GLY A 315 30.38 -21.39 8.05
C GLY A 315 30.32 -20.57 6.75
N LEU A 316 29.35 -20.83 5.87
CA LEU A 316 29.12 -20.04 4.66
C LEU A 316 28.61 -18.63 5.00
N ILE A 317 27.72 -18.49 5.99
CA ILE A 317 27.24 -17.20 6.51
C ILE A 317 28.44 -16.35 6.92
N GLU A 318 29.30 -16.86 7.81
CA GLU A 318 30.46 -16.11 8.31
C GLU A 318 31.43 -15.70 7.19
N LYS A 319 31.72 -16.61 6.26
CA LYS A 319 32.59 -16.31 5.10
C LYS A 319 32.02 -15.23 4.19
N SER A 320 30.69 -15.18 4.06
CA SER A 320 30.00 -14.29 3.12
C SER A 320 29.69 -12.92 3.70
N ARG A 321 29.84 -12.69 5.02
CA ARG A 321 29.49 -11.41 5.67
C ARG A 321 30.16 -10.18 5.06
N LYS A 322 31.37 -10.35 4.51
CA LYS A 322 32.16 -9.29 3.88
C LYS A 322 31.75 -8.99 2.43
N GLU A 323 30.96 -9.88 1.82
CA GLU A 323 30.56 -9.76 0.43
C GLU A 323 29.47 -8.70 0.30
N LYS A 324 29.57 -7.85 -0.72
CA LYS A 324 28.63 -6.74 -0.92
C LYS A 324 27.18 -7.20 -1.13
N TRP A 325 26.99 -8.38 -1.73
CA TRP A 325 25.67 -8.96 -2.00
C TRP A 325 25.02 -9.56 -0.74
N PHE A 326 25.76 -9.74 0.35
CA PHE A 326 25.26 -10.38 1.57
C PHE A 326 24.10 -9.61 2.21
N ARG A 327 23.97 -8.31 1.94
CA ARG A 327 22.83 -7.49 2.40
C ARG A 327 21.48 -7.94 1.85
N PHE A 328 21.44 -8.67 0.73
CA PHE A 328 20.19 -9.06 0.06
C PHE A 328 19.62 -10.41 0.51
N VAL A 329 20.44 -11.27 1.13
CA VAL A 329 20.09 -12.69 1.38
C VAL A 329 19.41 -12.95 2.72
N ALA A 330 19.31 -11.92 3.58
CA ALA A 330 18.70 -11.99 4.92
C ALA A 330 19.12 -13.25 5.68
N ALA A 331 20.42 -13.35 6.02
CA ALA A 331 20.98 -14.55 6.63
C ALA A 331 20.34 -14.87 8.00
N PRO A 332 19.91 -16.13 8.24
CA PRO A 332 19.29 -16.52 9.50
C PRO A 332 20.32 -16.58 10.64
N ARG A 333 19.85 -16.38 11.88
CA ARG A 333 20.70 -16.42 13.08
C ARG A 333 20.84 -17.82 13.71
N SER A 334 19.89 -18.71 13.46
CA SER A 334 19.89 -20.08 13.95
C SER A 334 19.12 -21.02 13.00
N LEU A 335 19.35 -22.32 13.12
CA LEU A 335 18.58 -23.33 12.39
C LEU A 335 17.10 -23.27 12.77
N GLU A 336 16.81 -23.10 14.06
CA GLU A 336 15.44 -23.02 14.59
C GLU A 336 14.64 -21.90 13.91
N LEU A 337 15.19 -20.68 13.86
CA LEU A 337 14.52 -19.54 13.21
C LEU A 337 14.36 -19.75 11.70
N LEU A 338 15.34 -20.39 11.06
CA LEU A 338 15.26 -20.71 9.63
C LEU A 338 14.15 -21.74 9.35
N GLN A 339 14.04 -22.79 10.17
CA GLN A 339 13.00 -23.80 10.05
C GLN A 339 11.62 -23.27 10.42
N GLU A 340 11.54 -22.35 11.39
CA GLU A 340 10.30 -21.64 11.71
C GLU A 340 9.81 -20.82 10.52
N ALA A 341 10.68 -19.98 9.92
CA ALA A 341 10.33 -19.20 8.73
C ALA A 341 9.97 -20.10 7.54
N TRP A 342 10.68 -21.23 7.38
CA TRP A 342 10.32 -22.24 6.39
C TRP A 342 8.92 -22.79 6.60
N ASN A 343 8.61 -23.21 7.82
CA ASN A 343 7.33 -23.81 8.14
C ASN A 343 6.18 -22.80 8.14
N GLY A 344 6.45 -21.54 8.44
CA GLY A 344 5.44 -20.49 8.49
C GLY A 344 5.12 -19.89 7.12
N GLN A 345 6.13 -19.64 6.28
CA GLN A 345 5.95 -18.89 5.02
C GLN A 345 6.54 -19.62 3.82
N PHE A 346 7.82 -20.00 3.88
CA PHE A 346 8.57 -20.38 2.66
C PHE A 346 8.19 -21.75 2.08
N LYS A 347 7.67 -22.69 2.88
CA LYS A 347 7.22 -24.00 2.38
C LYS A 347 5.93 -23.93 1.58
N TYR A 348 5.18 -22.84 1.68
CA TYR A 348 3.84 -22.76 1.10
C TYR A 348 3.92 -22.68 -0.42
N ASP A 349 3.27 -23.64 -1.08
CA ASP A 349 3.07 -23.67 -2.52
C ASP A 349 1.61 -23.36 -2.84
N ALA A 350 1.38 -22.17 -3.37
CA ALA A 350 0.04 -21.70 -3.74
C ALA A 350 -0.56 -22.46 -4.93
N TYR A 351 0.27 -23.07 -5.80
CA TYR A 351 -0.19 -23.64 -7.06
C TYR A 351 -1.32 -24.67 -6.86
N ALA A 352 -1.13 -25.60 -5.92
CA ALA A 352 -2.11 -26.65 -5.62
C ALA A 352 -3.40 -26.09 -4.99
N ASP A 353 -3.30 -24.99 -4.24
CA ASP A 353 -4.44 -24.34 -3.61
C ASP A 353 -5.26 -23.52 -4.61
N ILE A 354 -4.60 -22.85 -5.56
CA ILE A 354 -5.26 -22.14 -6.66
C ILE A 354 -6.11 -23.10 -7.50
N GLN A 355 -5.65 -24.33 -7.74
CA GLN A 355 -6.43 -25.35 -8.46
C GLN A 355 -7.77 -25.70 -7.76
N LYS A 356 -7.82 -25.56 -6.42
CA LYS A 356 -9.02 -25.88 -5.63
C LYS A 356 -10.03 -24.75 -5.62
N LEU A 357 -9.62 -23.52 -5.93
CA LEU A 357 -10.49 -22.34 -5.93
C LEU A 357 -11.66 -22.53 -6.89
N LYS A 358 -12.84 -22.12 -6.43
CA LYS A 358 -14.09 -22.11 -7.22
C LYS A 358 -14.61 -20.70 -7.46
N ILE A 359 -13.93 -19.71 -6.88
CA ILE A 359 -14.33 -18.31 -6.86
C ILE A 359 -13.66 -17.55 -7.99
N PRO A 360 -14.21 -16.40 -8.41
CA PRO A 360 -13.54 -15.48 -9.31
C PRO A 360 -12.16 -15.05 -8.79
N VAL A 361 -11.16 -15.04 -9.67
CA VAL A 361 -9.77 -14.62 -9.32
C VAL A 361 -9.25 -13.55 -10.28
N LEU A 362 -8.80 -12.43 -9.74
CA LEU A 362 -8.03 -11.41 -10.45
C LEU A 362 -6.59 -11.43 -9.94
N ALA A 363 -5.64 -11.76 -10.82
CA ALA A 363 -4.21 -11.69 -10.52
C ALA A 363 -3.54 -10.64 -11.43
N ILE A 364 -2.83 -9.69 -10.82
CA ILE A 364 -2.20 -8.55 -11.50
C ILE A 364 -0.72 -8.51 -11.16
N PHE A 365 0.13 -8.31 -12.16
CA PHE A 365 1.58 -8.25 -12.02
C PHE A 365 2.19 -7.12 -12.86
N GLY A 366 3.37 -6.63 -12.48
CA GLY A 366 4.17 -5.73 -13.29
C GLY A 366 5.23 -6.49 -14.10
N GLU A 367 5.47 -6.10 -15.36
CA GLU A 367 6.48 -6.74 -16.20
C GLU A 367 7.92 -6.59 -15.67
N LEU A 368 8.22 -5.46 -15.03
CA LEU A 368 9.55 -5.12 -14.49
C LEU A 368 9.62 -5.38 -12.98
N ASP A 369 8.82 -6.31 -12.48
CA ASP A 369 8.83 -6.69 -11.08
C ASP A 369 10.15 -7.42 -10.71
N THR A 370 10.90 -6.84 -9.78
CA THR A 370 12.15 -7.38 -9.26
C THR A 370 11.97 -8.16 -7.95
N GLU A 371 10.78 -8.12 -7.35
CA GLU A 371 10.47 -8.82 -6.10
C GLU A 371 9.93 -10.22 -6.40
N VAL A 372 9.18 -10.37 -7.49
CA VAL A 372 8.61 -11.66 -7.90
C VAL A 372 8.77 -11.89 -9.41
N PRO A 373 8.94 -13.15 -9.86
CA PRO A 373 9.09 -13.45 -11.28
C PRO A 373 7.72 -13.36 -12.00
N ALA A 374 7.26 -12.14 -12.27
CA ALA A 374 5.90 -11.82 -12.70
C ALA A 374 5.35 -12.68 -13.83
N ASN A 375 6.10 -12.84 -14.93
CA ASN A 375 5.66 -13.65 -16.06
C ASN A 375 5.52 -15.13 -15.69
N ARG A 376 6.47 -15.66 -14.90
CA ARG A 376 6.44 -17.04 -14.42
C ARG A 376 5.25 -17.28 -13.50
N ILE A 377 4.99 -16.37 -12.57
CA ILE A 377 3.84 -16.45 -11.66
C ILE A 377 2.54 -16.34 -12.46
N ALA A 378 2.43 -15.38 -13.38
CA ALA A 378 1.24 -15.23 -14.22
C ALA A 378 0.94 -16.52 -15.00
N ASP A 379 1.94 -17.17 -15.57
CA ASP A 379 1.77 -18.42 -16.29
C ASP A 379 1.42 -19.60 -15.37
N ALA A 380 2.06 -19.70 -14.21
CA ALA A 380 1.73 -20.69 -13.19
C ALA A 380 0.28 -20.53 -12.71
N THR A 381 -0.15 -19.30 -12.39
CA THR A 381 -1.51 -18.98 -11.96
C THR A 381 -2.53 -19.27 -13.06
N ARG A 382 -2.26 -18.90 -14.33
CA ARG A 382 -3.13 -19.28 -15.47
C ARG A 382 -3.26 -20.79 -15.60
N LYS A 383 -2.15 -21.52 -15.49
CA LYS A 383 -2.13 -22.99 -15.60
C LYS A 383 -2.94 -23.63 -14.46
N ALA A 384 -2.72 -23.18 -13.22
CA ALA A 384 -3.46 -23.64 -12.05
C ALA A 384 -4.96 -23.40 -12.20
N LEU A 385 -5.38 -22.16 -12.52
CA LEU A 385 -6.79 -21.79 -12.68
C LEU A 385 -7.47 -22.55 -13.84
N ARG A 386 -6.79 -22.71 -14.98
CA ARG A 386 -7.29 -23.51 -16.13
C ARG A 386 -7.55 -24.97 -15.76
N SER A 387 -6.65 -25.57 -14.99
CA SER A 387 -6.80 -26.95 -14.51
C SER A 387 -7.77 -27.07 -13.32
N GLY A 388 -8.09 -25.95 -12.69
CA GLY A 388 -8.88 -25.87 -11.48
C GLY A 388 -10.38 -25.76 -11.70
N LYS A 389 -11.08 -25.37 -10.62
CA LYS A 389 -12.55 -25.30 -10.59
C LYS A 389 -13.10 -23.90 -10.84
N SER A 390 -12.29 -22.86 -10.73
CA SER A 390 -12.69 -21.49 -11.02
C SER A 390 -12.95 -21.32 -12.51
N LYS A 391 -14.10 -20.72 -12.85
CA LYS A 391 -14.53 -20.49 -14.24
C LYS A 391 -14.44 -19.03 -14.66
N ASP A 392 -14.23 -18.14 -13.71
CA ASP A 392 -14.04 -16.71 -13.95
C ASP A 392 -12.68 -16.32 -13.39
N TYR A 393 -11.74 -15.98 -14.27
CA TYR A 393 -10.46 -15.46 -13.84
C TYR A 393 -9.86 -14.51 -14.85
N THR A 394 -9.06 -13.58 -14.35
CA THR A 394 -8.26 -12.65 -15.15
C THR A 394 -6.85 -12.62 -14.60
N VAL A 395 -5.86 -12.83 -15.47
CA VAL A 395 -4.43 -12.76 -15.11
C VAL A 395 -3.75 -11.76 -16.04
N LYS A 396 -3.36 -10.61 -15.50
CA LYS A 396 -2.83 -9.48 -16.25
C LYS A 396 -1.40 -9.16 -15.82
N VAL A 397 -0.51 -9.05 -16.79
CA VAL A 397 0.81 -8.43 -16.62
C VAL A 397 0.75 -7.05 -17.28
N PHE A 398 1.10 -6.00 -16.54
CA PHE A 398 1.16 -4.63 -17.03
C PHE A 398 2.55 -4.35 -17.59
N PRO A 399 2.67 -3.99 -18.89
CA PRO A 399 3.95 -3.69 -19.50
C PRO A 399 4.67 -2.57 -18.75
N ARG A 400 5.99 -2.70 -18.60
CA ARG A 400 6.88 -1.73 -17.96
C ARG A 400 6.59 -1.38 -16.49
N ALA A 401 5.60 -2.03 -15.87
CA ALA A 401 5.20 -1.72 -14.52
C ALA A 401 6.09 -2.46 -13.52
N THR A 402 6.43 -1.82 -12.41
CA THR A 402 7.20 -2.41 -11.30
C THR A 402 6.31 -3.23 -10.37
N HIS A 403 6.85 -3.69 -9.23
CA HIS A 403 6.11 -4.43 -8.21
C HIS A 403 4.81 -3.74 -7.75
N GLY A 404 4.85 -2.42 -7.54
CA GLY A 404 3.68 -1.61 -7.19
C GLY A 404 2.79 -1.22 -8.39
N ILE A 405 3.01 -1.82 -9.55
CA ILE A 405 2.38 -1.46 -10.84
C ILE A 405 2.64 0.00 -11.24
N LEU A 406 3.78 0.55 -10.80
CA LEU A 406 4.22 1.90 -11.19
C LEU A 406 5.06 1.84 -12.46
N VAL A 407 4.90 2.84 -13.33
CA VAL A 407 5.73 3.07 -14.50
C VAL A 407 6.58 4.30 -14.25
N PHE A 408 7.89 4.14 -14.38
CA PHE A 408 8.87 5.21 -14.23
C PHE A 408 9.24 5.82 -15.60
N PRO A 409 9.74 7.07 -15.61
CA PRO A 409 10.21 7.72 -16.82
C PRO A 409 11.36 6.97 -17.49
N GLU A 410 11.45 7.08 -18.81
CA GLU A 410 12.52 6.47 -19.61
C GLU A 410 13.47 7.52 -20.16
N GLU A 411 14.75 7.16 -20.21
CA GLU A 411 15.75 7.96 -20.91
C GLU A 411 15.40 8.09 -22.40
N GLY A 412 15.55 9.29 -22.96
CA GLY A 412 15.25 9.56 -24.38
C GLY A 412 13.76 9.62 -24.74
N LYS A 413 12.86 9.57 -23.76
CA LYS A 413 11.41 9.79 -23.94
C LYS A 413 10.97 11.11 -23.28
N PRO A 414 9.82 11.69 -23.68
CA PRO A 414 9.24 12.81 -22.96
C PRO A 414 9.06 12.48 -21.48
N TRP A 415 9.53 13.39 -20.62
CA TRP A 415 9.51 13.18 -19.18
C TRP A 415 8.09 13.18 -18.62
N HIS A 416 7.82 12.34 -17.63
CA HIS A 416 6.57 12.33 -16.86
C HIS A 416 6.87 12.02 -15.38
N PHE A 417 5.92 12.22 -14.46
CA PHE A 417 6.08 11.69 -13.10
C PHE A 417 5.85 10.17 -13.10
N PHE A 418 6.45 9.46 -12.14
CA PHE A 418 6.08 8.07 -11.89
C PHE A 418 4.59 8.00 -11.55
N ARG A 419 3.91 6.96 -12.06
CA ARG A 419 2.46 6.80 -11.99
C ARG A 419 2.08 5.35 -12.15
N TYR A 420 0.87 4.97 -11.75
CA TYR A 420 0.33 3.65 -12.06
C TYR A 420 0.28 3.41 -13.56
N ALA A 421 0.46 2.15 -13.95
CA ALA A 421 0.30 1.74 -15.34
C ALA A 421 -1.13 2.04 -15.84
N ASP A 422 -1.23 2.54 -17.08
CA ASP A 422 -2.50 2.94 -17.68
C ASP A 422 -3.51 1.78 -17.67
N GLY A 423 -4.74 2.04 -17.22
CA GLY A 423 -5.83 1.06 -17.13
C GLY A 423 -5.75 0.10 -15.94
N PHE A 424 -4.74 0.20 -15.06
CA PHE A 424 -4.61 -0.66 -13.86
C PHE A 424 -5.81 -0.53 -12.92
N LEU A 425 -6.13 0.69 -12.49
CA LEU A 425 -7.21 0.95 -11.54
C LEU A 425 -8.59 0.64 -12.14
N ASP A 426 -8.78 0.94 -13.43
CA ASP A 426 -10.02 0.62 -14.15
C ASP A 426 -10.23 -0.89 -14.23
N LEU A 427 -9.20 -1.67 -14.60
CA LEU A 427 -9.28 -3.13 -14.61
C LEU A 427 -9.72 -3.65 -13.25
N MET A 428 -9.07 -3.20 -12.18
CA MET A 428 -9.36 -3.68 -10.83
C MET A 428 -10.78 -3.33 -10.38
N THR A 429 -11.18 -2.07 -10.53
CA THR A 429 -12.49 -1.59 -10.06
C THR A 429 -13.65 -2.15 -10.89
N ASP A 430 -13.50 -2.24 -12.21
CA ASP A 430 -14.53 -2.77 -13.09
C ASP A 430 -14.67 -4.28 -12.93
N TRP A 431 -13.57 -5.00 -12.72
CA TRP A 431 -13.61 -6.44 -12.45
C TRP A 431 -14.36 -6.74 -11.15
N VAL A 432 -14.03 -6.06 -10.04
CA VAL A 432 -14.74 -6.26 -8.76
C VAL A 432 -16.22 -5.85 -8.87
N SER A 433 -16.51 -4.76 -9.57
CA SER A 433 -17.89 -4.30 -9.78
C SER A 433 -18.77 -5.33 -10.49
N LYS A 434 -18.19 -6.20 -11.33
CA LYS A 434 -18.91 -7.34 -11.94
C LYS A 434 -19.22 -8.42 -10.90
N GLN A 435 -18.23 -8.81 -10.09
CA GLN A 435 -18.38 -9.83 -9.05
C GLN A 435 -19.32 -9.40 -7.90
N ALA A 436 -19.40 -8.09 -7.67
CA ALA A 436 -20.33 -7.49 -6.72
C ALA A 436 -21.80 -7.60 -7.13
N LYS A 437 -22.10 -7.69 -8.44
CA LYS A 437 -23.46 -7.69 -9.00
C LYS A 437 -23.98 -9.10 -9.30
N SER A 438 -23.11 -9.98 -9.81
CA SER A 438 -23.38 -11.41 -10.05
C SER A 438 -23.50 -12.16 -8.76
#